data_AF-A0A3M6YVH2-F1
#
_entry.id   AF-A0A3M6YVH2-F1
#
_cell.length_a   1.000
_cell.length_b   1.000
_cell.length_c   1.000
_cell.angle_alpha   90.00
_cell.angle_beta   90.00
_cell.angle_gamma   90.00
#
_symmetry.space_group_name_H-M   'P 1'
#
loop_
_entity.id
_entity.type
_entity.pdbx_description
1 polymer ?
#
loop_
_entity_poly.entity_id
_entity_poly.type
_entity_poly.pdbx_seq_one_letter_code
_entity_poly.pdbx_strand_id
1 'polypeptide(L)'
;MVVFLLPFTLATSAPNGWSTGYIIAMIVLGLFLLVAFALYEIKLAPVPFLNYQVLSDRTVLGACLLNMTYQISYGCYASYLSSFLQVVYELDVATAGYVGNTFSVVSFVFLFVAGWLIRWTGRFKWILWICVPLYIFGLGLMIHFRTPGGHIGYIVMCEIFFSISGAIFILCTQLAVLASVDHQHIAAVLAFLFVMGSIGGSIGAAICGAIWTNTFLPALARNLPQSAMADLPVIYSSLVQQLSYPVGTPERDGIVAAYGYAQPILLAAGTAFMALGFIWVGMMRNLNVKTMVQTKGNLF
;
A
#
# COMPACT_ATOMS: atom_id res chain seq x y z
N MET A 1 -16.23 0.48 4.72
CA MET A 1 -14.79 0.25 5.00
C MET A 1 -14.59 -0.97 5.90
N VAL A 2 -14.96 -0.95 7.19
CA VAL A 2 -14.81 -2.11 8.10
C VAL A 2 -15.55 -3.37 7.61
N VAL A 3 -16.75 -3.18 7.04
CA VAL A 3 -17.58 -4.29 6.55
C VAL A 3 -16.97 -5.01 5.35
N PHE A 4 -16.20 -4.34 4.49
CA PHE A 4 -15.57 -4.99 3.33
C PHE A 4 -14.27 -5.72 3.69
N LEU A 5 -13.63 -5.34 4.79
CA LEU A 5 -12.32 -5.81 5.23
C LEU A 5 -12.37 -7.05 6.11
N LEU A 6 -13.32 -7.09 7.04
CA LEU A 6 -13.58 -8.22 7.94
C LEU A 6 -13.69 -9.58 7.22
N PRO A 7 -14.31 -9.70 6.05
CA PRO A 7 -14.43 -10.96 5.31
C PRO A 7 -13.10 -11.59 4.91
N PHE A 8 -12.14 -10.78 4.44
CA PHE A 8 -10.88 -11.29 3.92
C PHE A 8 -9.96 -11.81 5.02
N THR A 9 -10.13 -11.31 6.25
CA THR A 9 -9.43 -11.81 7.45
C THR A 9 -10.21 -12.93 8.16
N LEU A 10 -11.54 -12.95 8.08
CA LEU A 10 -12.40 -13.99 8.67
C LEU A 10 -12.61 -15.21 7.76
N ALA A 11 -12.25 -15.15 6.47
CA ALA A 11 -12.41 -16.24 5.50
C ALA A 11 -11.74 -17.54 5.89
N THR A 12 -10.70 -17.49 6.70
CA THR A 12 -9.92 -18.65 7.10
C THR A 12 -10.32 -19.17 8.48
N SER A 13 -11.00 -18.37 9.30
CA SER A 13 -11.62 -18.81 10.58
C SER A 13 -13.05 -19.31 10.42
N ALA A 14 -13.63 -19.16 9.23
CA ALA A 14 -15.00 -19.55 8.92
C ALA A 14 -15.08 -21.01 8.42
N PRO A 15 -16.09 -21.79 8.85
CA PRO A 15 -16.16 -23.23 8.64
C PRO A 15 -16.16 -23.68 7.16
N ASN A 16 -16.52 -22.81 6.21
CA ASN A 16 -16.55 -23.09 4.77
C ASN A 16 -15.60 -22.20 3.92
N GLY A 17 -14.56 -21.64 4.54
CA GLY A 17 -13.58 -20.84 3.80
C GLY A 17 -14.19 -19.59 3.15
N TRP A 18 -13.73 -19.26 1.94
CA TRP A 18 -14.26 -18.20 1.06
C TRP A 18 -15.71 -18.38 0.63
N SER A 19 -16.28 -19.60 0.78
CA SER A 19 -17.69 -19.90 0.45
C SER A 19 -18.65 -19.58 1.59
N THR A 20 -18.16 -19.01 2.69
CA THR A 20 -18.99 -18.66 3.85
C THR A 20 -19.89 -17.46 3.53
N GLY A 21 -21.20 -17.62 3.68
CA GLY A 21 -22.20 -16.65 3.25
C GLY A 21 -22.04 -15.23 3.80
N TYR A 22 -21.51 -15.03 5.01
CA TYR A 22 -21.29 -13.70 5.58
C TYR A 22 -20.18 -12.91 4.87
N ILE A 23 -19.18 -13.60 4.31
CA ILE A 23 -18.01 -13.01 3.63
C ILE A 23 -18.43 -12.49 2.26
N ILE A 24 -19.18 -13.32 1.55
CA ILE A 24 -19.80 -12.96 0.27
C ILE A 24 -20.83 -11.84 0.50
N ALA A 25 -21.67 -11.93 1.55
CA ALA A 25 -22.64 -10.89 1.88
C ALA A 25 -21.98 -9.54 2.14
N MET A 26 -20.85 -9.50 2.85
CA MET A 26 -20.13 -8.27 3.15
C MET A 26 -19.41 -7.66 1.92
N ILE A 27 -18.84 -8.49 1.04
CA ILE A 27 -18.25 -8.05 -0.24
C ILE A 27 -19.35 -7.51 -1.18
N VAL A 28 -20.46 -8.24 -1.30
CA VAL A 28 -21.61 -7.85 -2.12
C VAL A 28 -22.28 -6.60 -1.58
N LEU A 29 -22.44 -6.46 -0.26
CA LEU A 29 -22.99 -5.26 0.37
C LEU A 29 -22.08 -4.05 0.17
N GLY A 30 -20.75 -4.22 0.25
CA GLY A 30 -19.78 -3.16 -0.04
C GLY A 30 -19.81 -2.70 -1.49
N LEU A 31 -19.86 -3.63 -2.44
CA LEU A 31 -20.03 -3.33 -3.87
C LEU A 31 -21.39 -2.67 -4.13
N PHE A 32 -22.45 -3.17 -3.51
CA PHE A 32 -23.80 -2.62 -3.64
C PHE A 32 -23.88 -1.19 -3.11
N LEU A 33 -23.29 -0.88 -1.96
CA LEU A 33 -23.22 0.48 -1.41
C LEU A 33 -22.43 1.43 -2.32
N LEU A 34 -21.32 0.97 -2.92
CA LEU A 34 -20.55 1.78 -3.89
C LEU A 34 -21.35 2.04 -5.17
N VAL A 35 -22.03 1.02 -5.71
CA VAL A 35 -22.87 1.16 -6.90
C VAL A 35 -24.11 2.01 -6.61
N ALA A 36 -24.74 1.84 -5.45
CA ALA A 36 -25.88 2.65 -5.01
C ALA A 36 -25.47 4.12 -4.80
N PHE A 37 -24.30 4.37 -4.21
CA PHE A 37 -23.75 5.72 -4.08
C PHE A 37 -23.45 6.34 -5.46
N ALA A 38 -22.78 5.62 -6.35
CA ALA A 38 -22.50 6.10 -7.70
C ALA A 38 -23.79 6.37 -8.50
N LEU A 39 -24.79 5.49 -8.41
CA LEU A 39 -26.09 5.68 -9.06
C LEU A 39 -26.87 6.85 -8.46
N TYR A 40 -26.81 7.04 -7.14
CA TYR A 40 -27.42 8.16 -6.45
C TYR A 40 -26.77 9.49 -6.88
N GLU A 41 -25.45 9.54 -6.93
CA GLU A 41 -24.67 10.72 -7.34
C GLU A 41 -24.92 11.09 -8.80
N ILE A 42 -25.05 10.10 -9.69
CA ILE A 42 -25.23 10.31 -11.14
C ILE A 42 -26.69 10.63 -11.50
N LYS A 43 -27.67 9.99 -10.86
CA LYS A 43 -29.08 10.06 -11.30
C LYS A 43 -30.03 10.81 -10.37
N LEU A 44 -29.72 10.94 -9.08
CA LEU A 44 -30.68 11.44 -8.08
C LEU A 44 -30.27 12.75 -7.41
N ALA A 45 -28.98 13.10 -7.39
CA ALA A 45 -28.50 14.28 -6.68
C ALA A 45 -28.88 15.60 -7.41
N PRO A 46 -29.68 16.50 -6.79
CA PRO A 46 -30.05 17.79 -7.39
C PRO A 46 -28.88 18.78 -7.47
N VAL A 47 -27.84 18.59 -6.65
CA VAL A 47 -26.54 19.28 -6.75
C VAL A 47 -25.46 18.20 -6.65
N PRO A 48 -24.83 17.76 -7.76
CA PRO A 48 -23.87 16.67 -7.72
C PRO A 48 -22.63 17.10 -6.94
N PHE A 49 -22.30 16.36 -5.88
CA PHE A 49 -21.10 16.58 -5.06
C PHE A 49 -19.83 16.36 -5.87
N LEU A 50 -19.86 15.41 -6.82
CA LEU A 50 -18.82 15.20 -7.83
C LEU A 50 -19.37 15.50 -9.23
N ASN A 51 -18.90 16.58 -9.86
CA ASN A 51 -19.24 16.88 -11.24
C ASN A 51 -18.66 15.78 -12.16
N TYR A 52 -19.53 15.09 -12.91
CA TYR A 52 -19.16 14.00 -13.81
C TYR A 52 -18.06 14.40 -14.81
N GLN A 53 -18.04 15.66 -15.26
CA GLN A 53 -17.03 16.16 -16.18
C GLN A 53 -15.62 16.15 -15.57
N VAL A 54 -15.52 16.40 -14.26
CA VAL A 54 -14.26 16.42 -13.52
C VAL A 54 -13.78 14.99 -13.22
N LEU A 55 -14.69 14.11 -12.83
CA LEU A 55 -14.39 12.68 -12.66
C LEU A 55 -14.02 11.98 -13.96
N SER A 56 -14.49 12.47 -15.11
CA SER A 56 -14.16 11.90 -16.42
C SER A 56 -12.85 12.45 -17.01
N ASP A 57 -12.17 13.40 -16.35
CA ASP A 57 -10.84 13.82 -16.80
C ASP A 57 -9.85 12.66 -16.60
N ARG A 58 -9.15 12.32 -17.68
CA ARG A 58 -8.13 11.27 -17.72
C ARG A 58 -7.03 11.49 -16.68
N THR A 59 -6.77 12.74 -16.30
CA THR A 59 -5.77 13.10 -15.30
C THR A 59 -6.24 12.81 -13.88
N VAL A 60 -7.49 13.13 -13.56
CA VAL A 60 -8.10 12.81 -12.25
C VAL A 60 -8.23 11.31 -12.08
N LEU A 61 -8.72 10.59 -13.10
CA LEU A 61 -8.81 9.13 -13.09
C LEU A 61 -7.43 8.48 -12.98
N GLY A 62 -6.45 8.98 -13.74
CA GLY A 62 -5.08 8.49 -13.69
C GLY A 62 -4.44 8.67 -12.32
N ALA A 63 -4.64 9.84 -11.68
CA ALA A 63 -4.15 10.11 -10.33
C ALA A 63 -4.84 9.22 -9.28
N CYS A 64 -6.16 9.02 -9.39
CA CYS A 64 -6.92 8.18 -8.45
C CYS A 64 -6.52 6.70 -8.54
N LEU A 65 -6.41 6.16 -9.76
CA LEU A 65 -6.00 4.77 -9.98
C LEU A 65 -4.55 4.57 -9.58
N LEU A 66 -3.66 5.53 -9.86
CA LEU A 66 -2.28 5.49 -9.41
C LEU A 66 -2.18 5.49 -7.88
N ASN A 67 -2.91 6.38 -7.20
CA ASN A 67 -2.97 6.41 -5.74
C ASN A 67 -3.50 5.10 -5.16
N MET A 68 -4.53 4.52 -5.77
CA MET A 68 -5.06 3.22 -5.37
C MET A 68 -4.00 2.11 -5.50
N THR A 69 -3.30 2.03 -6.64
CA THR A 69 -2.23 1.03 -6.84
C THR A 69 -1.05 1.22 -5.89
N TYR A 70 -0.67 2.48 -5.62
CA TYR A 70 0.36 2.80 -4.63
C TYR A 70 -0.04 2.33 -3.23
N GLN A 71 -1.27 2.59 -2.81
CA GLN A 71 -1.78 2.18 -1.50
C GLN A 71 -1.92 0.66 -1.37
N ILE A 72 -2.27 -0.06 -2.45
CA ILE A 72 -2.25 -1.54 -2.48
C ILE A 72 -0.83 -2.05 -2.22
N SER A 73 0.15 -1.53 -2.96
CA SER A 73 1.56 -1.91 -2.82
C SER A 73 2.13 -1.57 -1.44
N TYR A 74 1.83 -0.36 -0.93
CA TYR A 74 2.24 0.07 0.40
C TYR A 74 1.63 -0.82 1.50
N GLY A 75 0.36 -1.21 1.37
CA GLY A 75 -0.28 -2.17 2.29
C GLY A 75 0.43 -3.53 2.33
N CYS A 76 0.86 -4.04 1.18
CA CYS A 76 1.63 -5.30 1.10
C CYS A 76 3.01 -5.18 1.79
N TYR A 77 3.63 -4.01 1.69
CA TYR A 77 4.91 -3.72 2.34
C TYR A 77 4.77 -3.55 3.86
N ALA A 78 3.89 -2.66 4.32
CA ALA A 78 3.82 -2.22 5.70
C ALA A 78 3.29 -3.29 6.67
N SER A 79 2.40 -4.18 6.20
CA SER A 79 1.63 -5.07 7.07
C SER A 79 2.48 -6.08 7.86
N TYR A 80 3.60 -6.56 7.31
CA TYR A 80 4.42 -7.61 7.94
C TYR A 80 5.90 -7.23 8.11
N LEU A 81 6.27 -5.99 7.80
CA LEU A 81 7.65 -5.51 7.94
C LEU A 81 8.12 -5.56 9.40
N SER A 82 7.32 -5.05 10.33
CA SER A 82 7.68 -5.01 11.76
C SER A 82 7.90 -6.41 12.33
N SER A 83 7.00 -7.35 12.02
CA SER A 83 7.12 -8.75 12.43
C SER A 83 8.40 -9.40 11.89
N PHE A 84 8.76 -9.13 10.64
CA PHE A 84 9.98 -9.66 10.05
C PHE A 84 11.25 -9.08 10.68
N LEU A 85 11.28 -7.77 10.94
CA LEU A 85 12.42 -7.13 11.60
C LEU A 85 12.65 -7.69 13.01
N GLN A 86 11.58 -7.97 13.75
CA GLN A 86 11.70 -8.55 15.09
C GLN A 86 12.07 -10.05 15.06
N VAL A 87 11.52 -10.82 14.12
CA VAL A 87 11.72 -12.28 14.09
C VAL A 87 13.03 -12.69 13.44
N VAL A 88 13.38 -12.07 12.30
CA VAL A 88 14.53 -12.45 11.45
C VAL A 88 15.79 -11.66 11.79
N TYR A 89 15.65 -10.38 12.15
CA TYR A 89 16.78 -9.52 12.52
C TYR A 89 16.96 -9.37 14.03
N GLU A 90 16.11 -10.03 14.81
CA GLU A 90 16.16 -10.03 16.28
C GLU A 90 16.13 -8.61 16.87
N LEU A 91 15.51 -7.67 16.15
CA LEU A 91 15.44 -6.29 16.57
C LEU A 91 14.44 -6.15 17.70
N ASP A 92 14.79 -5.35 18.70
CA ASP A 92 13.84 -4.91 19.71
C ASP A 92 12.68 -4.15 19.07
N VAL A 93 11.51 -4.19 19.72
CA VAL A 93 10.29 -3.52 19.25
C VAL A 93 10.56 -2.03 19.01
N ALA A 94 11.38 -1.39 19.85
CA ALA A 94 11.76 0.02 19.67
C ALA A 94 12.59 0.21 18.40
N THR A 95 13.60 -0.63 18.15
CA THR A 95 14.47 -0.51 16.98
C THR A 95 13.74 -0.85 15.68
N ALA A 96 12.87 -1.86 15.67
CA ALA A 96 11.99 -2.15 14.54
C ALA A 96 11.04 -0.97 14.25
N GLY A 97 10.55 -0.31 15.31
CA GLY A 97 9.80 0.93 15.20
C GLY A 97 10.62 2.08 14.59
N TYR A 98 11.91 2.22 14.95
CA TYR A 98 12.79 3.24 14.37
C TYR A 98 13.04 3.02 12.87
N VAL A 99 13.27 1.77 12.45
CA VAL A 99 13.39 1.42 11.04
C VAL A 99 12.09 1.80 10.30
N GLY A 100 10.93 1.36 10.79
CA GLY A 100 9.64 1.76 10.19
C GLY A 100 9.42 3.29 10.15
N ASN A 101 9.85 4.03 11.17
CA ASN A 101 9.75 5.49 11.21
C ASN A 101 10.76 6.19 10.29
N THR A 102 11.85 5.52 9.89
CA THR A 102 12.78 6.05 8.89
C THR A 102 12.03 6.35 7.60
N PHE A 103 11.04 5.52 7.24
CA PHE A 103 10.19 5.79 6.09
C PHE A 103 9.50 7.15 6.17
N SER A 104 8.91 7.46 7.33
CA SER A 104 8.20 8.73 7.57
C SER A 104 9.16 9.92 7.54
N VAL A 105 10.29 9.83 8.25
CA VAL A 105 11.28 10.91 8.35
C VAL A 105 11.87 11.25 6.99
N VAL A 106 12.29 10.23 6.23
CA VAL A 106 12.82 10.41 4.87
C VAL A 106 11.73 10.99 3.96
N SER A 107 10.51 10.48 4.05
CA SER A 107 9.39 10.99 3.25
C SER A 107 9.13 12.48 3.50
N PHE A 108 9.20 12.96 4.75
CA PHE A 108 9.03 14.39 5.06
C PHE A 108 10.10 15.26 4.39
N VAL A 109 11.37 14.90 4.50
CA VAL A 109 12.47 15.67 3.89
C VAL A 109 12.33 15.68 2.37
N PHE A 110 12.06 14.53 1.77
CA PHE A 110 11.91 14.41 0.32
C PHE A 110 10.60 15.02 -0.20
N LEU A 111 9.58 15.21 0.63
CA LEU A 111 8.38 15.97 0.28
C LEU A 111 8.74 17.41 -0.15
N PHE A 112 9.61 18.07 0.61
CA PHE A 112 10.08 19.42 0.28
C PHE A 112 10.91 19.44 -1.01
N VAL A 113 11.82 18.47 -1.16
CA VAL A 113 12.65 18.34 -2.37
C VAL A 113 11.78 18.08 -3.60
N ALA A 114 10.80 17.19 -3.48
CA ALA A 114 9.84 16.87 -4.52
C ALA A 114 8.99 18.09 -4.90
N GLY A 115 8.48 18.84 -3.91
CA GLY A 115 7.75 20.09 -4.14
C GLY A 115 8.60 21.14 -4.86
N TRP A 116 9.87 21.28 -4.48
CA TRP A 116 10.82 22.16 -5.16
C TRP A 116 11.12 21.70 -6.60
N LEU A 117 11.32 20.40 -6.81
CA LEU A 117 11.56 19.81 -8.14
C LEU A 117 10.36 20.01 -9.07
N ILE A 118 9.14 19.83 -8.55
CA ILE A 118 7.90 20.09 -9.27
C ILE A 118 7.79 21.58 -9.63
N ARG A 119 8.10 22.48 -8.69
CA ARG A 119 8.10 23.92 -8.95
C ARG A 119 9.09 24.29 -10.06
N TRP A 120 10.27 23.67 -10.08
CA TRP A 120 11.30 23.95 -11.07
C TRP A 120 11.00 23.35 -12.44
N THR A 121 10.51 22.11 -12.51
CA THR A 121 10.18 21.44 -13.78
C THR A 121 8.86 21.90 -14.38
N GLY A 122 7.87 22.24 -13.54
CA GLY A 122 6.53 22.62 -13.95
C GLY A 122 5.68 21.47 -14.52
N ARG A 123 6.23 20.25 -14.64
CA ARG A 123 5.57 19.10 -15.29
C ARG A 123 5.71 17.86 -14.42
N PHE A 124 4.63 17.47 -13.74
CA PHE A 124 4.66 16.32 -12.83
C PHE A 124 4.74 14.96 -13.55
N LYS A 125 4.27 14.86 -14.80
CA LYS A 125 4.26 13.59 -15.54
C LYS A 125 5.66 12.99 -15.72
N TRP A 126 6.65 13.82 -16.02
CA TRP A 126 8.03 13.37 -16.22
C TRP A 126 8.67 12.87 -14.93
N ILE A 127 8.35 13.52 -13.80
CA ILE A 127 8.80 13.10 -12.48
C ILE A 127 8.20 11.72 -12.16
N LEU A 128 6.91 11.52 -12.39
CA LEU A 128 6.25 10.23 -12.16
C LEU A 128 6.84 9.08 -12.99
N TRP A 129 7.27 9.34 -14.23
CA TRP A 129 7.94 8.34 -15.06
C TRP A 129 9.28 7.86 -14.49
N ILE A 130 9.96 8.67 -13.69
CA ILE A 130 11.20 8.30 -13.00
C ILE A 130 10.88 7.65 -11.64
N CYS A 131 9.83 8.10 -10.96
CA CYS A 131 9.44 7.58 -9.65
C CYS A 131 8.86 6.16 -9.69
N VAL A 132 8.09 5.78 -10.73
CA VAL A 132 7.55 4.41 -10.84
C VAL A 132 8.67 3.36 -10.91
N PRO A 133 9.69 3.48 -11.80
CA PRO A 133 10.84 2.58 -11.81
C PRO A 133 11.63 2.62 -10.50
N LEU A 134 11.85 3.79 -9.90
CA LEU A 134 12.61 3.92 -8.65
C LEU A 134 11.92 3.18 -7.49
N TYR A 135 10.58 3.23 -7.45
CA TYR A 135 9.78 2.50 -6.47
C TYR A 135 9.87 0.99 -6.67
N ILE A 136 9.72 0.53 -7.92
CA ILE A 136 9.85 -0.89 -8.29
C ILE A 136 11.26 -1.39 -7.98
N PHE A 137 12.28 -0.57 -8.25
CA PHE A 137 13.67 -0.86 -7.92
C PHE A 137 13.88 -0.99 -6.41
N GLY A 138 13.35 -0.07 -5.60
CA GLY A 138 13.42 -0.14 -4.14
C GLY A 138 12.78 -1.42 -3.57
N LEU A 139 11.60 -1.80 -4.07
CA LEU A 139 10.94 -3.06 -3.71
C LEU A 139 11.70 -4.29 -4.19
N GLY A 140 12.21 -4.28 -5.42
CA GLY A 140 13.02 -5.35 -5.99
C GLY A 140 14.31 -5.57 -5.20
N LEU A 141 14.94 -4.49 -4.75
CA LEU A 141 16.12 -4.55 -3.90
C LEU A 141 15.78 -5.14 -2.53
N MET A 142 14.63 -4.79 -1.95
CA MET A 142 14.15 -5.41 -0.71
C MET A 142 13.93 -6.92 -0.85
N ILE A 143 13.43 -7.39 -2.00
CA ILE A 143 13.27 -8.82 -2.26
C ILE A 143 14.62 -9.53 -2.22
N HIS A 144 15.65 -8.93 -2.82
CA HIS A 144 16.99 -9.52 -2.87
C HIS A 144 17.69 -9.50 -1.50
N PHE A 145 17.59 -8.40 -0.75
CA PHE A 145 18.27 -8.25 0.54
C PHE A 145 17.52 -8.88 1.73
N ARG A 146 16.32 -9.44 1.53
CA ARG A 146 15.53 -10.14 2.57
C ARG A 146 15.95 -11.58 2.84
N THR A 147 17.17 -11.96 2.49
CA THR A 147 17.73 -13.27 2.86
C THR A 147 18.20 -13.28 4.32
N PRO A 148 18.00 -14.40 5.06
CA PRO A 148 18.53 -14.55 6.42
C PRO A 148 20.04 -14.27 6.47
N GLY A 149 20.48 -13.42 7.40
CA GLY A 149 21.90 -13.03 7.55
C GLY A 149 22.35 -11.78 6.77
N GLY A 150 21.44 -11.06 6.10
CA GLY A 150 21.74 -9.76 5.48
C GLY A 150 22.05 -8.68 6.52
N HIS A 151 22.75 -7.60 6.14
CA HIS A 151 22.97 -6.47 7.06
C HIS A 151 21.75 -5.53 7.07
N ILE A 152 21.33 -5.08 8.26
CA ILE A 152 20.19 -4.16 8.46
C ILE A 152 20.34 -2.88 7.63
N GLY A 153 21.58 -2.41 7.42
CA GLY A 153 21.88 -1.23 6.62
C GLY A 153 21.37 -1.31 5.17
N TYR A 154 21.32 -2.50 4.56
CA TYR A 154 20.76 -2.65 3.21
C TYR A 154 19.24 -2.50 3.22
N ILE A 155 18.54 -2.97 4.26
CA ILE A 155 17.10 -2.76 4.40
C ILE A 155 16.81 -1.27 4.54
N VAL A 156 17.54 -0.56 5.40
CA VAL A 156 17.39 0.89 5.59
C VAL A 156 17.65 1.64 4.28
N MET A 157 18.67 1.24 3.50
CA MET A 157 18.92 1.81 2.17
C MET A 157 17.74 1.59 1.21
N CYS A 158 17.16 0.39 1.20
CA CYS A 158 15.98 0.10 0.38
C CYS A 158 14.77 0.95 0.83
N GLU A 159 14.57 1.10 2.14
CA GLU A 159 13.52 1.94 2.71
C GLU A 159 13.69 3.39 2.26
N ILE A 160 14.90 3.93 2.25
CA ILE A 160 15.17 5.28 1.77
C ILE A 160 14.72 5.44 0.31
N PHE A 161 15.11 4.53 -0.59
CA PHE A 161 14.68 4.61 -2.01
C PHE A 161 13.17 4.49 -2.19
N PHE A 162 12.56 3.61 -1.40
CA PHE A 162 11.12 3.41 -1.37
C PHE A 162 10.38 4.66 -0.87
N SER A 163 10.87 5.29 0.20
CA SER A 163 10.34 6.54 0.77
C SER A 163 10.45 7.71 -0.17
N ILE A 164 11.60 7.89 -0.82
CA ILE A 164 11.82 8.96 -1.80
C ILE A 164 10.75 8.89 -2.88
N SER A 165 10.57 7.69 -3.45
CA SER A 165 9.58 7.48 -4.50
C SER A 165 8.16 7.68 -3.98
N GLY A 166 7.84 7.14 -2.80
CA GLY A 166 6.51 7.25 -2.17
C GLY A 166 6.10 8.69 -1.86
N ALA A 167 6.99 9.50 -1.32
CA ALA A 167 6.73 10.91 -1.04
C ALA A 167 6.39 11.70 -2.32
N ILE A 168 7.14 11.45 -3.39
CA ILE A 168 6.90 12.08 -4.69
C ILE A 168 5.56 11.63 -5.28
N PHE A 169 5.21 10.34 -5.16
CA PHE A 169 3.92 9.82 -5.62
C PHE A 169 2.73 10.52 -4.97
N ILE A 170 2.72 10.59 -3.64
CA ILE A 170 1.62 11.20 -2.89
C ILE A 170 1.44 12.66 -3.32
N LEU A 171 2.53 13.43 -3.38
CA LEU A 171 2.48 14.81 -3.85
C LEU A 171 1.99 14.95 -5.28
N CYS A 172 2.52 14.14 -6.21
CA CYS A 172 2.15 14.24 -7.62
C CYS A 172 0.68 13.89 -7.85
N THR A 173 0.13 12.90 -7.14
CA THR A 173 -1.30 12.55 -7.26
C THR A 173 -2.21 13.66 -6.72
N GLN A 174 -1.87 14.25 -5.58
CA GLN A 174 -2.60 15.40 -5.02
C GLN A 174 -2.52 16.61 -5.94
N LEU A 175 -1.33 16.91 -6.44
CA LEU A 175 -1.10 18.02 -7.37
C LEU A 175 -1.83 17.80 -8.70
N ALA A 176 -1.83 16.59 -9.24
CA ALA A 176 -2.52 16.26 -10.48
C ALA A 176 -4.00 16.59 -10.36
N VAL A 177 -4.63 16.20 -9.24
CA VAL A 177 -6.03 16.54 -8.93
C VAL A 177 -6.21 18.06 -8.79
N LEU A 178 -5.39 18.72 -7.98
CA LEU A 178 -5.46 20.18 -7.77
C LEU A 178 -5.31 21.00 -9.06
N ALA A 179 -4.49 20.52 -9.98
CA ALA A 179 -4.20 21.18 -11.25
C ALA A 179 -5.32 20.96 -12.29
N SER A 180 -6.11 19.90 -12.16
CA SER A 180 -7.13 19.54 -13.15
C SER A 180 -8.53 20.10 -12.86
N VAL A 181 -8.74 20.78 -11.73
CA VAL A 181 -10.09 21.11 -11.23
C VAL A 181 -10.17 22.56 -10.78
N ASP A 182 -11.30 23.21 -11.04
CA ASP A 182 -11.61 24.55 -10.53
C ASP A 182 -11.70 24.59 -9.00
N HIS A 183 -11.38 25.74 -8.41
CA HIS A 183 -11.27 25.93 -6.96
C HIS A 183 -12.53 25.48 -6.18
N GLN A 184 -13.71 25.60 -6.79
CA GLN A 184 -14.99 25.22 -6.19
C GLN A 184 -15.15 23.70 -5.97
N HIS A 185 -14.45 22.86 -6.75
CA HIS A 185 -14.59 21.40 -6.70
C HIS A 185 -13.35 20.67 -6.16
N ILE A 186 -12.27 21.39 -5.85
CA ILE A 186 -11.02 20.82 -5.33
C ILE A 186 -11.25 19.91 -4.11
N ALA A 187 -12.06 20.37 -3.15
CA ALA A 187 -12.29 19.63 -1.91
C ALA A 187 -12.97 18.26 -2.16
N ALA A 188 -13.98 18.22 -3.03
CA ALA A 188 -14.70 17.00 -3.36
C ALA A 188 -13.79 15.98 -4.08
N VAL A 189 -12.97 16.44 -5.02
CA VAL A 189 -12.09 15.55 -5.80
C VAL A 189 -10.91 15.06 -4.96
N LEU A 190 -10.37 15.89 -4.05
CA LEU A 190 -9.39 15.43 -3.07
C LEU A 190 -10.00 14.40 -2.11
N ALA A 191 -11.22 14.62 -1.61
CA ALA A 191 -11.91 13.63 -0.79
C ALA A 191 -12.05 12.30 -1.55
N PHE A 192 -12.42 12.35 -2.83
CA PHE A 192 -12.48 11.18 -3.69
C PHE A 192 -11.12 10.48 -3.84
N LEU A 193 -10.02 11.24 -4.03
CA LEU A 193 -8.66 10.70 -4.09
C LEU A 193 -8.30 9.94 -2.80
N PHE A 194 -8.62 10.50 -1.63
CA PHE A 194 -8.38 9.85 -0.33
C PHE A 194 -9.25 8.61 -0.13
N VAL A 195 -10.50 8.63 -0.56
CA VAL A 195 -11.38 7.46 -0.54
C VAL A 195 -10.81 6.33 -1.41
N MET A 196 -10.39 6.64 -2.65
CA MET A 196 -9.74 5.67 -3.55
C MET A 196 -8.44 5.12 -2.94
N GLY A 197 -7.64 5.96 -2.30
CA GLY A 197 -6.44 5.53 -1.59
C GLY A 197 -6.74 4.61 -0.38
N SER A 198 -7.82 4.89 0.35
CA SER A 198 -8.28 4.07 1.46
C SER A 198 -8.81 2.71 0.99
N ILE A 199 -9.51 2.69 -0.15
CA ILE A 199 -9.93 1.45 -0.83
C ILE A 199 -8.69 0.64 -1.24
N GLY A 200 -7.70 1.29 -1.86
CA GLY A 200 -6.44 0.63 -2.25
C GLY A 200 -5.71 0.02 -1.05
N GLY A 201 -5.58 0.75 0.05
CA GLY A 201 -4.95 0.23 1.27
C GLY A 201 -5.71 -0.96 1.86
N SER A 202 -7.03 -0.91 1.79
CA SER A 202 -7.91 -1.99 2.25
C SER A 202 -7.74 -3.26 1.40
N ILE A 203 -7.72 -3.12 0.07
CA ILE A 203 -7.47 -4.21 -0.87
C ILE A 203 -6.05 -4.78 -0.67
N GLY A 204 -5.05 -3.91 -0.50
CA GLY A 204 -3.67 -4.31 -0.23
C GLY A 204 -3.54 -5.16 1.03
N ALA A 205 -4.14 -4.72 2.13
CA ALA A 205 -4.15 -5.48 3.39
C ALA A 205 -4.86 -6.84 3.24
N ALA A 206 -5.98 -6.90 2.52
CA ALA A 206 -6.71 -8.15 2.25
C ALA A 206 -5.89 -9.14 1.42
N ILE A 207 -5.27 -8.69 0.33
CA ILE A 207 -4.39 -9.51 -0.52
C ILE A 207 -3.19 -9.98 0.30
N CYS A 208 -2.59 -9.10 1.09
CA CYS A 208 -1.46 -9.38 1.95
C CYS A 208 -1.80 -10.47 2.99
N GLY A 209 -2.93 -10.36 3.68
CA GLY A 209 -3.40 -11.37 4.63
C GLY A 209 -3.71 -12.71 3.96
N ALA A 210 -4.28 -12.70 2.76
CA ALA A 210 -4.55 -13.91 1.99
C ALA A 210 -3.26 -14.60 1.53
N ILE A 211 -2.29 -13.86 1.00
CA ILE A 211 -0.98 -14.39 0.61
C ILE A 211 -0.27 -14.93 1.84
N TRP A 212 -0.20 -14.14 2.92
CA TRP A 212 0.42 -14.54 4.18
C TRP A 212 -0.15 -15.87 4.67
N THR A 213 -1.47 -16.00 4.74
CA THR A 213 -2.10 -17.25 5.21
C THR A 213 -1.77 -18.43 4.30
N ASN A 214 -1.78 -18.24 2.97
CA ASN A 214 -1.53 -19.32 2.01
C ASN A 214 -0.04 -19.67 1.84
N THR A 215 0.90 -18.77 2.16
CA THR A 215 2.34 -19.03 1.99
C THR A 215 3.06 -19.27 3.31
N PHE A 216 2.73 -18.50 4.35
CA PHE A 216 3.39 -18.60 5.65
C PHE A 216 2.94 -19.85 6.41
N LEU A 217 1.64 -20.17 6.44
CA LEU A 217 1.15 -21.35 7.18
C LEU A 217 1.75 -22.67 6.64
N PRO A 218 1.79 -22.94 5.31
CA PRO A 218 2.41 -24.16 4.79
C PRO A 218 3.94 -24.16 4.92
N ALA A 219 4.58 -23.00 4.78
CA ALA A 219 6.03 -22.89 4.97
C ALA A 219 6.42 -23.14 6.43
N LEU A 220 5.62 -22.65 7.37
CA LEU A 220 5.79 -22.87 8.79
C LEU A 220 5.58 -24.36 9.14
N ALA A 221 4.55 -25.01 8.60
CA ALA A 221 4.31 -26.45 8.75
C ALA A 221 5.47 -27.31 8.23
N ARG A 222 6.12 -26.88 7.14
CA ARG A 222 7.23 -27.61 6.52
C ARG A 222 8.54 -27.45 7.26
N ASN A 223 8.77 -26.29 7.89
CA ASN A 223 10.04 -25.94 8.50
C ASN A 223 10.07 -26.13 10.02
N LEU A 224 8.92 -26.31 10.68
CA LEU A 224 8.86 -26.60 12.12
C LEU A 224 9.24 -28.06 12.43
N PRO A 225 9.99 -28.32 13.51
CA PRO A 225 10.24 -29.68 14.00
C PRO A 225 8.96 -30.33 14.54
N GLN A 226 8.92 -31.66 14.57
CA GLN A 226 7.75 -32.43 15.06
C GLN A 226 7.35 -32.06 16.51
N SER A 227 8.31 -31.61 17.32
CA SER A 227 8.09 -31.12 18.69
C SER A 227 7.14 -29.92 18.76
N ALA A 228 7.17 -29.03 17.77
CA ALA A 228 6.43 -27.77 17.77
C ALA A 228 5.25 -27.75 16.79
N MET A 229 5.00 -28.85 16.07
CA MET A 229 3.86 -28.98 15.16
C MET A 229 2.50 -28.87 15.87
N ALA A 230 2.41 -29.24 17.15
CA ALA A 230 1.19 -29.09 17.94
C ALA A 230 0.84 -27.62 18.20
N ASP A 231 1.86 -26.74 18.29
CA ASP A 231 1.69 -25.31 18.58
C ASP A 231 1.57 -24.46 17.31
N LEU A 232 1.62 -25.06 16.12
CA LEU A 232 1.55 -24.39 14.83
C LEU A 232 0.46 -23.30 14.71
N PRO A 233 -0.81 -23.52 15.10
CA PRO A 233 -1.84 -22.46 15.02
C PRO A 233 -1.59 -21.31 16.02
N VAL A 234 -0.94 -21.58 17.14
CA VAL A 234 -0.62 -20.59 18.17
C VAL A 234 0.59 -19.77 17.73
N ILE A 235 1.62 -20.43 17.17
CA ILE A 235 2.80 -19.81 16.56
C ILE A 235 2.40 -18.94 15.36
N TYR A 236 1.44 -19.39 14.55
CA TYR A 236 0.94 -18.61 13.42
C TYR A 236 0.22 -17.32 13.86
N SER A 237 -0.59 -17.40 14.93
CA SER A 237 -1.45 -16.30 15.36
C SER A 237 -0.79 -15.30 16.31
N SER A 238 0.32 -15.68 16.97
CA SER A 238 0.98 -14.86 17.99
C SER A 238 2.45 -14.57 17.68
N LEU A 239 2.75 -13.31 17.37
CA LEU A 239 4.13 -12.82 17.26
C LEU A 239 4.89 -12.97 18.59
N VAL A 240 4.21 -12.82 19.73
CA VAL A 240 4.83 -12.99 21.06
C VAL A 240 5.32 -14.42 21.26
N GLN A 241 4.55 -15.40 20.79
CA GLN A 241 4.97 -16.80 20.88
C GLN A 241 6.11 -17.11 19.91
N GLN A 242 6.08 -16.55 18.69
CA GLN A 242 7.22 -16.65 17.77
C GLN A 242 8.51 -16.10 18.39
N LEU A 243 8.41 -14.99 19.13
CA LEU A 243 9.53 -14.36 19.82
C LEU A 243 9.97 -15.12 21.08
N SER A 244 9.08 -15.90 21.71
CA SER A 244 9.38 -16.66 22.92
C SER A 244 10.38 -17.80 22.70
N TYR A 245 10.49 -18.32 21.48
CA TYR A 245 11.52 -19.30 21.13
C TYR A 245 12.89 -18.63 21.02
N PRO A 246 13.89 -19.08 21.79
CA PRO A 246 15.22 -18.49 21.79
C PRO A 246 15.92 -18.71 20.45
N VAL A 247 16.80 -17.78 20.10
CA VAL A 247 17.52 -17.75 18.82
C VAL A 247 18.51 -18.91 18.76
N GLY A 248 18.58 -19.58 17.61
CA GLY A 248 19.38 -20.79 17.40
C GLY A 248 18.67 -22.10 17.81
N THR A 249 17.40 -22.03 18.23
CA THR A 249 16.57 -23.24 18.34
C THR A 249 16.04 -23.67 16.98
N PRO A 250 15.85 -24.99 16.74
CA PRO A 250 15.30 -25.48 15.48
C PRO A 250 13.89 -24.94 15.20
N GLU A 251 13.11 -24.64 16.25
CA GLU A 251 11.81 -23.97 16.14
C GLU A 251 11.96 -22.54 15.61
N ARG A 252 12.91 -21.75 16.15
CA ARG A 252 13.14 -20.37 15.72
C ARG A 252 13.69 -20.29 14.30
N ASP A 253 14.60 -21.19 13.93
CA ASP A 253 15.15 -21.26 12.58
C ASP A 253 14.07 -21.63 11.55
N GLY A 254 13.16 -22.54 11.92
CA GLY A 254 12.01 -22.91 11.10
C GLY A 254 11.05 -21.74 10.85
N ILE A 255 10.79 -20.93 11.89
CA ILE A 255 10.01 -19.70 11.78
C ILE A 255 10.72 -18.68 10.88
N VAL A 256 12.02 -18.44 11.08
CA VAL A 256 12.82 -17.52 10.26
C VAL A 256 12.81 -17.93 8.79
N ALA A 257 12.94 -19.23 8.50
CA ALA A 257 12.85 -19.75 7.14
C ALA A 257 11.46 -19.54 6.51
N ALA A 258 10.39 -19.71 7.29
CA ALA A 258 9.02 -19.42 6.82
C ALA A 258 8.82 -17.94 6.49
N TYR A 259 9.35 -17.03 7.33
CA TYR A 259 9.36 -15.59 7.05
C TYR A 259 10.16 -15.26 5.79
N GLY A 260 11.35 -15.86 5.63
CA GLY A 260 12.22 -15.69 4.47
C GLY A 260 11.60 -16.16 3.16
N TYR A 261 10.64 -17.10 3.20
CA TYR A 261 9.89 -17.54 2.03
C TYR A 261 8.65 -16.68 1.74
N ALA A 262 7.86 -16.36 2.77
CA ALA A 262 6.59 -15.65 2.59
C ALA A 262 6.77 -14.17 2.22
N GLN A 263 7.78 -13.50 2.79
CA GLN A 263 7.97 -12.05 2.59
C GLN A 263 8.39 -11.63 1.18
N PRO A 264 9.33 -12.32 0.50
CA PRO A 264 9.63 -12.04 -0.90
C PRO A 264 8.41 -12.14 -1.81
N ILE A 265 7.51 -13.12 -1.56
CA ILE A 265 6.29 -13.32 -2.35
C ILE A 265 5.32 -12.15 -2.17
N LEU A 266 5.16 -11.66 -0.93
CA LEU A 266 4.36 -10.47 -0.62
C LEU A 266 4.88 -9.22 -1.33
N LEU A 267 6.20 -9.01 -1.30
CA LEU A 267 6.84 -7.88 -1.98
C LEU A 267 6.75 -8.00 -3.51
N ALA A 268 6.87 -9.21 -4.05
CA ALA A 268 6.73 -9.48 -5.49
C ALA A 268 5.30 -9.15 -5.95
N ALA A 269 4.28 -9.52 -5.18
CA ALA A 269 2.90 -9.14 -5.46
C ALA A 269 2.71 -7.61 -5.44
N GLY A 270 3.24 -6.91 -4.43
CA GLY A 270 3.21 -5.44 -4.37
C GLY A 270 3.89 -4.78 -5.58
N THR A 271 5.03 -5.33 -6.00
CA THR A 271 5.78 -4.86 -7.18
C THR A 271 4.99 -5.07 -8.47
N ALA A 272 4.33 -6.23 -8.62
CA ALA A 272 3.48 -6.52 -9.78
C ALA A 272 2.31 -5.54 -9.91
N PHE A 273 1.68 -5.16 -8.78
CA PHE A 273 0.65 -4.12 -8.80
C PHE A 273 1.19 -2.74 -9.17
N MET A 274 2.40 -2.39 -8.72
CA MET A 274 3.01 -1.12 -9.09
C MET A 274 3.36 -1.04 -10.58
N ALA A 275 3.55 -2.16 -11.28
CA ALA A 275 3.72 -2.16 -12.74
C ALA A 275 2.52 -1.55 -13.47
N LEU A 276 1.30 -1.69 -12.93
CA LEU A 276 0.10 -1.03 -13.45
C LEU A 276 0.21 0.51 -13.34
N GLY A 277 1.03 1.02 -12.42
CA GLY A 277 1.34 2.43 -12.27
C GLY A 277 1.86 3.07 -13.56
N PHE A 278 2.62 2.35 -14.39
CA PHE A 278 3.05 2.86 -15.70
C PHE A 278 1.89 3.18 -16.63
N ILE A 279 0.85 2.35 -16.62
CA ILE A 279 -0.36 2.54 -17.44
C ILE A 279 -1.10 3.79 -16.99
N TRP A 280 -1.26 3.96 -15.67
CA TRP A 280 -1.96 5.11 -15.09
C TRP A 280 -1.19 6.43 -15.31
N VAL A 281 0.14 6.41 -15.20
CA VAL A 281 1.00 7.55 -15.55
C VAL A 281 0.93 7.88 -17.04
N GLY A 282 0.84 6.86 -17.89
CA GLY A 282 0.60 7.02 -19.33
C GLY A 282 -0.70 7.78 -19.63
N MET A 283 -1.78 7.42 -18.93
CA MET A 283 -3.13 7.98 -19.10
C MET A 283 -3.23 9.46 -18.68
N MET A 284 -2.42 9.90 -17.72
CA MET A 284 -2.44 11.30 -17.26
C MET A 284 -1.98 12.27 -18.34
N ARG A 285 -2.67 13.42 -18.46
CA ARG A 285 -2.23 14.50 -19.35
C ARG A 285 -0.97 15.15 -18.79
N ASN A 286 -0.08 15.59 -19.68
CA ASN A 286 1.13 16.32 -19.30
C ASN A 286 0.78 17.79 -19.00
N LEU A 287 0.11 18.02 -17.87
CA LEU A 287 -0.29 19.36 -17.46
C LEU A 287 0.95 20.13 -16.99
N ASN A 288 1.07 21.37 -17.47
CA ASN A 288 2.12 22.29 -17.04
C ASN A 288 1.57 23.21 -15.95
N VAL A 289 2.04 22.98 -14.73
CA VAL A 289 1.61 23.70 -13.52
C VAL A 289 2.05 25.17 -13.57
N LYS A 290 3.11 25.51 -14.34
CA LYS A 290 3.60 26.89 -14.47
C LYS A 290 2.70 27.80 -15.29
N THR A 291 1.92 27.23 -16.20
CA THR A 291 1.01 27.98 -17.09
C THR A 291 -0.40 28.09 -16.52
N MET A 292 -0.67 27.49 -15.36
CA MET A 292 -1.97 27.61 -14.72
C MET A 292 -2.08 28.99 -14.10
N VAL A 293 -3.05 29.77 -14.60
CA VAL A 293 -3.38 31.08 -14.08
C VAL A 293 -3.92 30.85 -12.68
N GLN A 294 -3.10 31.13 -11.66
CA GLN A 294 -3.55 31.18 -10.28
C GLN A 294 -4.62 32.27 -10.22
N THR A 295 -5.89 31.88 -10.03
CA THR A 295 -7.00 32.83 -9.94
C THR A 295 -6.72 33.72 -8.73
N LYS A 296 -6.18 34.91 -8.97
CA LYS A 296 -6.00 35.95 -7.96
C LYS A 296 -7.39 36.47 -7.62
N GLY A 297 -8.03 35.86 -6.63
CA GLY A 297 -9.30 36.33 -6.08
C GLY A 297 -9.39 35.97 -4.61
N ASN A 298 -9.30 36.97 -3.74
CA ASN A 298 -9.86 36.86 -2.40
C ASN A 298 -11.37 36.63 -2.57
N LEU A 299 -11.83 35.43 -2.28
CA LEU A 299 -13.24 35.16 -2.08
C LEU A 299 -13.39 34.82 -0.60
N PHE A 300 -13.85 35.85 0.13
CA PHE A 300 -14.36 35.74 1.49
C PHE A 300 -15.59 34.85 1.54
#